data_AF-A0AAN8FPZ1-F1
#
_entry.id   AF-A0AAN8FPZ1-F1
#
_cell.length_a   1.000
_cell.length_b   1.000
_cell.length_c   1.000
_cell.angle_alpha   90.00
_cell.angle_beta   90.00
_cell.angle_gamma   90.00
#
_symmetry.space_group_name_H-M   'P 1'
#
loop_
_entity.id
_entity.type
_entity.pdbx_description
1 polymer ?
#
loop_
_entity_poly.entity_id
_entity_poly.type
_entity_poly.pdbx_seq_one_letter_code
_entity_poly.pdbx_strand_id
1 'polypeptide(L)'
;MSVSSTLSTLSGCSSESRPTPSLIPVVPPIDYDDPDSGTGGSDSDMQNAEGGSFERKVLLKWTCADALQWLISLGLDEYMAAFRARRVDGRALLNCDRAAFTQLGVTRIAHRQKMEASLRRYMGSM
;
A
#
# COMPACT_ATOMS: atom_id res chain seq x y z
N MET A 1 69.39 -23.22 -3.18
CA MET A 1 68.92 -24.31 -4.07
C MET A 1 67.58 -24.79 -3.54
N SER A 2 66.55 -24.68 -4.40
CA SER A 2 65.41 -25.59 -4.59
C SER A 2 64.58 -26.12 -3.41
N VAL A 3 63.36 -25.57 -3.34
CA VAL A 3 62.02 -26.21 -3.34
C VAL A 3 61.73 -27.49 -2.54
N SER A 4 60.66 -27.42 -1.74
CA SER A 4 59.65 -28.47 -1.55
C SER A 4 58.32 -27.76 -1.22
N SER A 5 57.35 -27.68 -2.14
CA SER A 5 56.36 -28.71 -2.51
C SER A 5 55.36 -28.97 -1.36
N THR A 6 54.19 -28.32 -1.38
CA THR A 6 52.87 -28.71 -1.97
C THR A 6 51.92 -29.36 -0.97
N LEU A 7 50.76 -28.72 -0.82
CA LEU A 7 49.40 -29.25 -0.64
C LEU A 7 49.17 -30.37 0.39
N SER A 8 48.32 -30.09 1.38
CA SER A 8 46.95 -30.62 1.36
C SER A 8 46.05 -30.02 2.44
N THR A 9 44.78 -29.96 2.05
CA THR A 9 43.53 -29.64 2.75
C THR A 9 43.33 -30.39 4.06
N LEU A 10 42.50 -29.83 4.96
CA LEU A 10 41.21 -30.41 5.38
C LEU A 10 40.52 -29.51 6.43
N SER A 11 39.26 -29.16 6.12
CA SER A 11 38.07 -29.12 6.97
C SER A 11 38.09 -28.44 8.35
N GLY A 12 37.09 -27.59 8.60
CA GLY A 12 36.62 -27.35 9.96
C GLY A 12 35.75 -26.12 10.13
N CYS A 13 34.43 -26.34 10.18
CA CYS A 13 33.35 -25.50 10.72
C CYS A 13 33.76 -24.24 11.51
N SER A 14 33.30 -23.07 11.06
CA SER A 14 32.11 -22.36 11.57
C SER A 14 32.22 -21.81 12.99
N SER A 15 31.88 -20.52 13.03
CA SER A 15 31.33 -19.77 14.16
C SER A 15 32.37 -19.08 15.05
N GLU A 16 32.57 -17.81 14.71
CA GLU A 16 33.23 -16.78 15.48
C GLU A 16 32.86 -16.85 16.96
N SER A 17 33.89 -17.05 17.76
CA SER A 17 33.84 -16.91 19.21
C SER A 17 33.66 -15.44 19.56
N ARG A 18 32.61 -15.11 20.33
CA ARG A 18 32.62 -13.93 21.18
C ARG A 18 32.62 -14.38 22.64
N PRO A 19 33.68 -14.09 23.42
CA PRO A 19 33.74 -14.45 24.82
C PRO A 19 32.98 -13.41 25.63
N THR A 20 32.01 -13.84 26.44
CA THR A 20 31.61 -13.07 27.63
C THR A 20 31.63 -14.00 28.84
N PRO A 21 32.37 -13.64 29.89
CA PRO A 21 32.49 -14.47 31.08
C PRO A 21 31.31 -14.23 32.04
N SER A 22 31.16 -15.21 32.92
CA SER A 22 30.67 -15.13 34.30
C SER A 22 29.17 -15.04 34.61
N LEU A 23 28.70 -16.18 35.13
CA LEU A 23 28.01 -16.34 36.42
C LEU A 23 26.52 -15.99 36.49
N ILE A 24 25.74 -17.06 36.47
CA ILE A 24 24.35 -17.14 36.94
C ILE A 24 24.35 -16.98 38.48
N PRO A 25 23.38 -16.24 39.07
CA PRO A 25 22.64 -16.84 40.17
C PRO A 25 21.11 -16.61 40.09
N VAL A 26 20.41 -17.74 40.07
CA VAL A 26 19.04 -18.09 40.51
C VAL A 26 18.09 -16.92 40.86
N VAL A 27 17.09 -16.72 40.01
CA VAL A 27 15.92 -15.87 40.26
C VAL A 27 14.81 -16.71 40.92
N PRO A 28 14.10 -16.24 41.96
CA PRO A 28 12.96 -16.95 42.56
C PRO A 28 11.84 -17.21 41.53
N PRO A 29 10.97 -18.22 41.74
CA PRO A 29 9.85 -18.47 40.86
C PRO A 29 8.89 -17.30 40.99
N ILE A 30 8.96 -16.37 40.05
CA ILE A 30 7.95 -15.33 39.89
C ILE A 30 6.69 -16.08 39.48
N ASP A 31 5.72 -16.08 40.39
CA ASP A 31 4.34 -16.45 40.18
C ASP A 31 3.80 -15.54 39.05
N TYR A 32 4.10 -15.93 37.80
CA TYR A 32 3.57 -15.29 36.60
C TYR A 32 2.17 -15.84 36.38
N ASP A 33 1.26 -15.43 37.26
CA ASP A 33 -0.14 -15.35 36.87
C ASP A 33 -0.39 -13.97 36.24
N ASP A 34 -1.21 -13.99 35.19
CA ASP A 34 -1.81 -12.84 34.49
C ASP A 34 -1.02 -12.22 33.31
N PRO A 35 -1.70 -11.81 32.23
CA PRO A 35 -2.55 -12.62 31.36
C PRO A 35 -2.12 -12.46 29.89
N ASP A 36 -2.64 -13.31 29.02
CA ASP A 36 -2.55 -13.19 27.55
C ASP A 36 -2.97 -11.77 27.09
N SER A 37 -2.01 -10.87 26.90
CA SER A 37 -2.20 -9.62 26.18
C SER A 37 -1.68 -9.78 24.77
N GLY A 38 -2.33 -10.67 24.03
CA GLY A 38 -2.48 -10.57 22.59
C GLY A 38 -3.03 -9.19 22.24
N THR A 39 -2.14 -8.22 22.08
CA THR A 39 -2.50 -6.89 21.58
C THR A 39 -2.53 -6.98 20.06
N GLY A 40 -3.47 -7.78 19.55
CA GLY A 40 -3.97 -7.68 18.19
C GLY A 40 -4.77 -6.39 18.11
N GLY A 41 -4.15 -5.34 17.60
CA GLY A 41 -4.78 -4.04 17.57
C GLY A 41 -4.02 -3.10 16.66
N SER A 42 -4.30 -3.19 15.36
CA SER A 42 -4.70 -2.05 14.53
C SER A 42 -4.55 -2.46 13.07
N ASP A 43 -5.47 -3.30 12.61
CA ASP A 43 -5.86 -3.23 11.20
C ASP A 43 -6.27 -1.78 10.98
N SER A 44 -5.39 -1.03 10.33
CA SER A 44 -5.69 0.32 9.85
C SER A 44 -6.58 0.15 8.61
N ASP A 45 -7.75 -0.43 8.81
CA ASP A 45 -8.89 -0.29 7.94
C ASP A 45 -9.28 1.19 7.98
N MET A 46 -8.60 1.99 7.15
CA MET A 46 -9.07 3.31 6.73
C MET A 46 -10.34 3.12 5.88
N GLN A 47 -11.39 2.59 6.49
CA GLN A 47 -12.74 2.62 5.95
C GLN A 47 -13.31 4.02 6.21
N ASN A 48 -12.71 5.02 5.57
CA ASN A 48 -13.40 6.28 5.30
C ASN A 48 -14.35 6.06 4.11
N ALA A 49 -15.31 5.14 4.29
CA ALA A 49 -16.38 4.85 3.35
C ALA A 49 -17.59 5.76 3.67
N GLU A 50 -17.34 7.07 3.84
CA GLU A 50 -18.39 8.06 4.12
C GLU A 50 -18.98 8.69 2.84
N GLY A 51 -18.69 8.14 1.65
CA GLY A 51 -19.25 8.62 0.39
C GLY A 51 -20.13 7.56 -0.27
N GLY A 52 -21.44 7.67 -0.05
CA GLY A 52 -22.44 6.68 -0.44
C GLY A 52 -22.38 6.23 -1.90
N SER A 53 -22.38 4.90 -2.07
CA SER A 53 -22.54 4.09 -3.30
C SER A 53 -22.59 4.89 -4.62
N PHE A 54 -21.46 5.46 -5.04
CA PHE A 54 -21.32 6.05 -6.37
C PHE A 54 -21.62 5.03 -7.48
N GLU A 55 -21.38 3.74 -7.19
CA GLU A 55 -21.59 2.59 -8.09
C GLU A 55 -23.04 2.46 -8.62
N ARG A 56 -24.03 2.85 -7.81
CA ARG A 56 -25.46 2.83 -8.20
C ARG A 56 -25.93 4.14 -8.83
N LYS A 57 -25.08 5.16 -8.87
CA LYS A 57 -25.41 6.48 -9.41
C LYS A 57 -24.87 6.60 -10.84
N VAL A 58 -25.65 7.22 -11.71
CA VAL A 58 -25.18 7.63 -13.04
C VAL A 58 -24.05 8.64 -12.89
N LEU A 59 -23.04 8.59 -13.76
CA LEU A 59 -21.87 9.47 -13.72
C LEU A 59 -22.26 10.95 -13.61
N LEU A 60 -23.30 11.41 -14.31
CA LEU A 60 -23.79 12.79 -14.24
C LEU A 60 -24.31 13.23 -12.86
N LYS A 61 -24.67 12.28 -11.98
CA LYS A 61 -25.13 12.53 -10.60
C LYS A 61 -23.99 12.48 -9.59
N TRP A 62 -22.77 12.16 -10.01
CA TRP A 62 -21.63 12.10 -9.09
C TRP A 62 -21.22 13.50 -8.66
N THR A 63 -21.13 13.66 -7.35
CA THR A 63 -20.54 14.84 -6.71
C THR A 63 -19.02 14.72 -6.68
N CYS A 64 -18.32 15.79 -6.28
CA CYS A 64 -16.87 15.72 -6.07
C CYS A 64 -16.49 14.63 -5.03
N ALA A 65 -17.31 14.42 -4.01
CA ALA A 65 -17.08 13.37 -3.02
C ALA A 65 -17.19 11.97 -3.65
N ASP A 66 -18.21 11.74 -4.48
CA ASP A 66 -18.38 10.48 -5.21
C ASP A 66 -17.20 10.22 -6.17
N ALA A 67 -16.73 11.25 -6.88
CA ALA A 67 -15.56 11.15 -7.77
C ALA A 67 -14.27 10.79 -7.00
N LEU A 68 -14.09 11.31 -5.79
CA LEU A 68 -12.96 10.95 -4.94
C LEU A 68 -13.05 9.51 -4.44
N GLN A 69 -14.24 9.04 -4.06
CA GLN A 69 -14.46 7.65 -3.66
C GLN A 69 -14.24 6.66 -4.80
N TRP A 70 -14.70 7.01 -6.00
CA TRP A 70 -14.38 6.25 -7.21
C TRP A 70 -12.87 6.14 -7.42
N LEU A 71 -12.14 7.23 -7.24
CA LEU A 71 -10.69 7.25 -7.39
C LEU A 71 -9.99 6.33 -6.37
N ILE A 72 -10.47 6.31 -5.12
CA ILE A 72 -10.02 5.37 -4.08
C ILE A 72 -10.33 3.92 -4.46
N SER A 73 -11.52 3.63 -5.00
CA SER A 73 -11.88 2.27 -5.43
C SER A 73 -10.98 1.73 -6.55
N LEU A 74 -10.38 2.63 -7.33
CA LEU A 74 -9.38 2.30 -8.34
C LEU A 74 -7.97 2.15 -7.77
N GLY A 75 -7.74 2.44 -6.48
CA GLY A 75 -6.40 2.49 -5.88
C GLY A 75 -5.55 3.61 -6.49
N LEU A 76 -6.18 4.75 -6.79
CA LEU A 76 -5.55 5.93 -7.39
C LEU A 76 -5.69 7.14 -6.45
N ASP A 77 -5.78 6.89 -5.15
CA ASP A 77 -5.97 7.87 -4.09
C ASP A 77 -4.85 8.95 -4.07
N GLU A 78 -3.68 8.64 -4.61
CA GLU A 78 -2.58 9.60 -4.81
C GLU A 78 -3.02 10.87 -5.60
N TYR A 79 -4.04 10.77 -6.47
CA TYR A 79 -4.55 11.91 -7.23
C TYR A 79 -5.74 12.62 -6.57
N MET A 80 -6.21 12.17 -5.39
CA MET A 80 -7.37 12.77 -4.72
C MET A 80 -7.17 14.24 -4.42
N ALA A 81 -5.98 14.64 -3.97
CA ALA A 81 -5.68 16.02 -3.66
C ALA A 81 -5.84 16.92 -4.90
N ALA A 82 -5.37 16.45 -6.06
CA ALA A 82 -5.50 17.17 -7.33
C ALA A 82 -6.97 17.24 -7.80
N PHE A 83 -7.72 16.14 -7.70
CA PHE A 83 -9.14 16.09 -8.07
C PHE A 83 -10.00 16.96 -7.15
N ARG A 84 -9.69 16.97 -5.85
CA ARG A 84 -10.37 17.80 -4.84
C ARG A 84 -10.09 19.29 -5.05
N ALA A 85 -8.83 19.65 -5.31
CA ALA A 85 -8.42 21.03 -5.58
C ALA A 85 -9.11 21.58 -6.83
N ARG A 86 -9.24 20.77 -7.88
CA ARG A 86 -9.94 21.15 -9.12
C ARG A 86 -11.46 20.96 -9.07
N ARG A 87 -12.00 20.45 -7.96
CA ARG A 87 -13.42 20.13 -7.77
C ARG A 87 -13.99 19.29 -8.92
N VAL A 88 -13.26 18.24 -9.30
CA VAL A 88 -13.71 17.31 -10.34
C VAL A 88 -14.97 16.60 -9.86
N ASP A 89 -16.07 16.81 -10.57
CA ASP A 89 -17.36 16.17 -10.37
C ASP A 89 -17.64 15.16 -11.48
N GLY A 90 -18.79 14.49 -11.42
CA GLY A 90 -19.21 13.52 -12.42
C GLY A 90 -19.31 14.06 -13.84
N ARG A 91 -19.70 15.33 -13.99
CA ARG A 91 -19.77 16.01 -15.29
C ARG A 91 -18.39 16.30 -15.84
N ALA A 92 -17.46 16.73 -15.00
CA ALA A 92 -16.07 16.89 -15.38
C ALA A 92 -15.44 15.55 -15.78
N LEU A 93 -15.76 14.46 -15.08
CA LEU A 93 -15.31 13.11 -15.44
C LEU A 93 -15.86 12.65 -16.80
N LEU A 94 -17.11 12.97 -17.12
CA LEU A 94 -17.73 12.65 -18.42
C LEU A 94 -17.03 13.35 -19.59
N ASN A 95 -16.61 14.60 -19.36
CA ASN A 95 -15.92 15.44 -20.35
C ASN A 95 -14.38 15.38 -20.22
N CYS A 96 -13.85 14.51 -19.35
CA CYS A 96 -12.41 14.43 -19.12
C CYS A 96 -11.72 13.65 -20.24
N ASP A 97 -10.96 14.37 -21.07
CA ASP A 97 -10.08 13.77 -22.07
C ASP A 97 -8.69 13.45 -21.52
N ARG A 98 -7.89 12.76 -22.34
CA ARG A 98 -6.46 12.48 -22.07
C ARG A 98 -5.67 13.72 -21.63
N ALA A 99 -5.95 14.86 -22.24
CA ALA A 99 -5.30 16.13 -21.90
C ALA A 99 -5.70 16.61 -20.50
N ALA A 100 -6.99 16.52 -20.14
CA ALA A 100 -7.50 16.90 -18.82
C ALA A 100 -6.89 16.03 -17.71
N PHE A 101 -6.79 14.72 -17.92
CA PHE A 101 -6.10 13.82 -16.98
C PHE A 101 -4.62 14.20 -16.80
N THR A 102 -3.94 14.59 -17.88
CA THR A 102 -2.55 15.04 -17.81
C THR A 102 -2.42 16.34 -17.02
N GLN A 103 -3.35 17.29 -17.21
CA GLN A 103 -3.40 18.54 -16.44
C GLN A 103 -3.73 18.31 -14.95
N LEU A 104 -4.50 17.27 -14.64
CA LEU A 104 -4.77 16.82 -13.27
C LEU A 104 -3.56 16.15 -12.60
N GLY A 105 -2.46 15.93 -13.32
CA GLY A 105 -1.25 15.27 -12.81
C GLY A 105 -1.23 13.75 -13.07
N VAL A 106 -2.24 13.20 -13.74
CA VAL A 106 -2.29 11.78 -14.13
C VAL A 106 -1.47 11.59 -15.41
N THR A 107 -0.14 11.55 -15.26
CA THR A 107 0.80 11.39 -16.37
C THR A 107 1.00 9.93 -16.79
N ARG A 108 0.80 9.00 -15.86
CA ARG A 108 0.98 7.56 -16.09
C ARG A 108 -0.09 7.01 -17.03
N ILE A 109 0.34 6.37 -18.13
CA ILE A 109 -0.57 5.78 -19.13
C ILE A 109 -1.46 4.71 -18.49
N ALA A 110 -0.89 3.82 -17.67
CA ALA A 110 -1.65 2.75 -17.00
C ALA A 110 -2.78 3.30 -16.12
N HIS A 111 -2.53 4.39 -15.39
CA HIS A 111 -3.53 5.03 -14.52
C HIS A 111 -4.67 5.62 -15.35
N ARG A 112 -4.34 6.32 -16.45
CA ARG A 112 -5.35 6.85 -17.38
C ARG A 112 -6.21 5.74 -17.98
N GLN A 113 -5.59 4.67 -18.46
CA GLN A 113 -6.31 3.52 -19.00
C GLN A 113 -7.24 2.89 -17.95
N LYS A 114 -6.80 2.78 -16.70
CA LYS A 114 -7.64 2.28 -15.59
C LYS A 114 -8.86 3.18 -15.33
N MET A 115 -8.66 4.49 -15.31
CA MET A 115 -9.73 5.48 -15.18
C MET A 115 -10.71 5.40 -16.35
N GLU A 116 -10.21 5.46 -17.59
CA GLU A 116 -11.02 5.38 -18.82
C GLU A 116 -11.82 4.07 -18.87
N ALA A 117 -11.20 2.93 -18.59
CA ALA A 117 -11.87 1.64 -18.57
C ALA A 117 -12.98 1.57 -17.52
N SER A 118 -12.77 2.18 -16.35
CA SER A 118 -13.80 2.26 -15.33
C SER A 118 -14.94 3.19 -15.74
N LEU A 119 -14.64 4.37 -16.29
CA LEU A 119 -15.66 5.34 -16.73
C LEU A 119 -16.54 4.76 -17.84
N ARG A 120 -15.96 3.97 -18.77
CA ARG A 120 -16.72 3.27 -19.81
C ARG A 120 -17.85 2.40 -19.25
N ARG A 121 -17.69 1.79 -18.07
CA ARG A 121 -18.76 0.99 -17.44
C ARG A 121 -19.96 1.84 -17.02
N TYR A 122 -19.70 3.08 -16.61
CA TYR A 122 -20.74 4.03 -16.20
C TYR A 122 -21.33 4.83 -17.38
N MET A 123 -20.62 4.89 -18.51
CA MET A 123 -21.05 5.57 -19.74
C MET A 123 -21.73 4.63 -20.75
N GLY A 124 -21.35 3.34 -20.76
CA GLY A 124 -21.76 2.34 -21.77
C GLY A 124 -22.95 1.47 -21.39
N SER A 125 -23.72 1.83 -20.35
CA SER A 125 -25.03 1.23 -20.08
C SER A 125 -26.12 2.02 -20.82
N MET A 126 -26.12 1.92 -22.14
CA MET A 126 -27.22 2.31 -23.03
C MET A 126 -27.53 1.17 -23.98
#